data_AF-A0A0L0LBZ1-F1
#
_entry.id   AF-A0A0L0LBZ1-F1
#
_cell.length_a   1.000
_cell.length_b   1.000
_cell.length_c   1.000
_cell.angle_alpha   90.00
_cell.angle_beta   90.00
_cell.angle_gamma   90.00
#
_symmetry.space_group_name_H-M   'P 1'
#
loop_
_entity.id
_entity.type
_entity.pdbx_description
1 polymer ?
#
loop_
_entity_poly.entity_id
_entity_poly.type
_entity_poly.pdbx_seq_one_letter_code
_entity_poly.pdbx_strand_id
1 'polypeptide(L)'
;MAGTPQDYPYRICGLSVILVGFTGMHEDGDVTIHRINRLHSLIARDVALRNGWLRGEEVEFLRHYLGLTYTEFYQLLSRGSVDNPEIFDKSHGRSELLETSEVLLRRRVLMQVQLDSIPTKEETFAMIRGFRGNPPTLQIDASHPENYRVIEAVAA
;
A
#
# COMPACT_ATOMS: atom_id res chain seq x y z
N MET A 1 -13.46 3.88 -27.01
CA MET A 1 -13.05 5.30 -26.92
C MET A 1 -12.69 5.55 -25.47
N ALA A 2 -11.65 6.34 -25.16
CA ALA A 2 -11.33 6.63 -23.76
C ALA A 2 -12.44 7.52 -23.17
N GLY A 3 -12.96 7.15 -22.00
CA GLY A 3 -14.01 7.92 -21.31
C GLY A 3 -13.52 9.27 -20.81
N THR A 4 -14.45 10.15 -20.46
CA THR A 4 -14.17 11.45 -19.86
C THR A 4 -13.38 11.26 -18.55
N PRO A 5 -12.32 12.06 -18.28
CA PRO A 5 -11.57 11.96 -17.03
C PRO A 5 -12.48 12.14 -15.81
N GLN A 6 -12.41 11.21 -14.87
CA GLN A 6 -13.17 11.25 -13.62
C GLN A 6 -12.40 10.60 -12.48
N ASP A 7 -12.77 10.92 -11.24
CA ASP A 7 -12.19 10.27 -10.07
C ASP A 7 -12.83 8.90 -9.89
N TYR A 8 -11.99 7.86 -9.85
CA TYR A 8 -12.45 6.48 -9.77
C TYR A 8 -12.01 5.83 -8.44
N PRO A 9 -12.97 5.37 -7.59
CA PRO A 9 -12.64 4.63 -6.39
C PRO A 9 -12.13 3.23 -6.75
N TYR A 10 -10.86 2.97 -6.47
CA TYR A 10 -10.22 1.69 -6.72
C TYR A 10 -9.97 0.95 -5.41
N ARG A 11 -10.40 -0.32 -5.35
CA ARG A 11 -10.19 -1.17 -4.18
C ARG A 11 -9.32 -2.37 -4.52
N ILE A 12 -8.26 -2.57 -3.74
CA ILE A 12 -7.34 -3.70 -3.90
C ILE A 12 -7.03 -4.33 -2.56
N CYS A 13 -7.30 -5.63 -2.40
CA CYS A 13 -7.02 -6.38 -1.17
C CYS A 13 -7.54 -5.67 0.11
N GLY A 14 -8.70 -5.03 0.01
CA GLY A 14 -9.29 -4.23 1.10
C GLY A 14 -8.93 -2.74 1.05
N LEU A 15 -7.70 -2.40 0.64
CA LEU A 15 -7.16 -1.05 0.55
C LEU A 15 -7.93 -0.19 -0.45
N SER A 16 -8.39 0.98 0.00
CA SER A 16 -9.08 1.97 -0.84
C SER A 16 -8.11 3.03 -1.33
N VAL A 17 -8.13 3.28 -2.65
CA VAL A 17 -7.31 4.27 -3.35
C VAL A 17 -8.20 5.05 -4.31
N ILE A 18 -7.97 6.35 -4.49
CA ILE A 18 -8.67 7.13 -5.51
C ILE A 18 -7.76 7.33 -6.71
N LEU A 19 -8.22 6.91 -7.89
CA LEU A 19 -7.55 7.19 -9.17
C LEU A 19 -8.12 8.50 -9.73
N VAL A 20 -7.37 9.59 -9.59
CA VAL A 20 -7.76 10.94 -10.00
C VAL A 20 -7.57 11.11 -11.51
N GLY A 21 -8.57 11.65 -12.20
CA GLY A 21 -8.52 11.85 -13.65
C GLY A 21 -8.47 10.56 -14.46
N PHE A 22 -9.02 9.47 -13.93
CA PHE A 22 -9.04 8.15 -14.57
C PHE A 22 -9.89 8.16 -15.86
N THR A 23 -9.33 7.65 -16.96
CA THR A 23 -9.97 7.60 -18.29
C THR A 23 -10.31 6.19 -18.77
N GLY A 24 -10.12 5.17 -17.91
CA GLY A 24 -10.27 3.76 -18.26
C GLY A 24 -11.69 3.22 -18.13
N MET A 25 -12.70 4.07 -17.94
CA MET A 25 -14.11 3.66 -17.93
C MET A 25 -14.69 3.72 -19.34
N HIS A 26 -15.31 2.63 -19.75
CA HIS A 26 -15.99 2.50 -21.04
C HIS A 26 -17.50 2.81 -20.90
N GLU A 27 -18.17 3.06 -22.03
CA GLU A 27 -19.59 3.46 -22.06
C GLU A 27 -20.54 2.35 -21.57
N ASP A 28 -20.12 1.09 -21.67
CA ASP A 28 -20.82 -0.09 -21.17
C ASP A 28 -20.64 -0.32 -19.65
N GLY A 29 -19.80 0.51 -19.01
CA GLY A 29 -19.45 0.38 -17.60
C GLY A 29 -18.23 -0.49 -17.31
N ASP A 30 -17.59 -1.06 -18.34
CA ASP A 30 -16.35 -1.81 -18.16
C ASP A 30 -15.21 -0.89 -17.73
N VAL A 31 -14.35 -1.40 -16.85
CA VAL A 31 -13.21 -0.65 -16.31
C VAL A 31 -11.91 -1.34 -16.71
N THR A 32 -11.06 -0.62 -17.42
CA THR A 32 -9.72 -1.08 -17.79
C THR A 32 -8.65 -0.26 -17.08
N ILE A 33 -7.90 -0.91 -16.19
CA ILE A 33 -6.73 -0.30 -15.54
C ILE A 33 -5.48 -0.70 -16.31
N HIS A 34 -4.93 0.22 -17.09
CA HIS A 34 -3.69 -0.03 -17.83
C HIS A 34 -2.50 -0.14 -16.89
N ARG A 35 -1.53 -0.99 -17.25
CA ARG A 35 -0.27 -1.16 -16.49
C ARG A 35 -0.48 -1.39 -14.99
N ILE A 36 -1.43 -2.26 -14.65
CA ILE A 36 -1.83 -2.54 -13.27
C ILE A 36 -0.65 -2.90 -12.34
N ASN A 37 0.35 -3.64 -12.83
CA ASN A 37 1.54 -3.97 -12.05
C ASN A 37 2.34 -2.71 -11.65
N ARG A 38 2.42 -1.70 -12.53
CA ARG A 38 3.08 -0.43 -12.23
C ARG A 38 2.29 0.37 -11.20
N LEU A 39 0.97 0.37 -11.32
CA LEU A 39 0.09 0.99 -10.32
C LEU A 39 0.30 0.34 -8.94
N HIS A 40 0.31 -1.00 -8.86
CA HIS A 40 0.50 -1.71 -7.60
C HIS A 40 1.89 -1.49 -7.00
N SER A 41 2.94 -1.48 -7.83
CA SER A 41 4.30 -1.14 -7.36
C SER A 41 4.38 0.29 -6.82
N LEU A 42 3.67 1.24 -7.42
CA LEU A 42 3.59 2.61 -6.93
C LEU A 42 2.87 2.68 -5.56
N ILE A 43 1.71 2.02 -5.44
CA ILE A 43 0.97 1.93 -4.18
C ILE A 43 1.84 1.28 -3.09
N ALA A 44 2.48 0.15 -3.40
CA ALA A 44 3.32 -0.58 -2.44
C ALA A 44 4.51 0.24 -1.97
N ARG A 45 5.16 0.96 -2.87
CA ARG A 45 6.23 1.90 -2.54
C ARG A 45 5.73 3.00 -1.59
N ASP A 46 4.63 3.65 -1.93
CA ASP A 46 4.11 4.79 -1.15
C ASP A 46 3.68 4.36 0.25
N VAL A 47 2.89 3.29 0.34
CA VAL A 47 2.45 2.70 1.60
C VAL A 47 3.65 2.30 2.48
N ALA A 48 4.69 1.71 1.90
CA ALA A 48 5.88 1.30 2.65
C ALA A 48 6.74 2.48 3.14
N LEU A 49 6.76 3.60 2.42
CA LEU A 49 7.51 4.82 2.78
C LEU A 49 6.73 5.77 3.70
N ARG A 50 5.41 5.63 3.79
CA ARG A 50 4.56 6.58 4.53
C ARG A 50 4.89 6.63 6.02
N ASN A 51 4.88 7.83 6.60
CA ASN A 51 4.99 8.00 8.05
C ASN A 51 3.79 7.41 8.81
N GLY A 52 4.02 7.01 10.06
CA GLY A 52 3.02 6.40 10.94
C GLY A 52 2.89 4.90 10.76
N TRP A 53 2.04 4.27 11.56
CA TRP A 53 1.81 2.82 11.52
C TRP A 53 1.05 2.38 10.27
N LEU A 54 1.29 1.16 9.81
CA LEU A 54 0.46 0.54 8.78
C LEU A 54 -0.91 0.15 9.36
N ARG A 55 -1.95 0.39 8.56
CA ARG A 55 -3.31 -0.07 8.81
C ARG A 55 -3.44 -1.54 8.40
N GLY A 56 -4.43 -2.26 8.92
CA GLY A 56 -4.63 -3.68 8.61
C GLY A 56 -4.75 -3.96 7.11
N GLU A 57 -5.52 -3.13 6.38
CA GLU A 57 -5.68 -3.25 4.92
C GLU A 57 -4.38 -3.02 4.13
N GLU A 58 -3.48 -2.20 4.66
CA GLU A 58 -2.18 -1.94 4.03
C GLU A 58 -1.24 -3.10 4.24
N VAL A 59 -1.23 -3.68 5.44
CA VAL A 59 -0.46 -4.89 5.70
C VAL A 59 -0.93 -6.04 4.80
N GLU A 60 -2.25 -6.21 4.65
CA GLU A 60 -2.83 -7.23 3.77
C GLU A 60 -2.45 -6.98 2.31
N PHE A 61 -2.57 -5.74 1.83
CA PHE A 61 -2.13 -5.36 0.49
C PHE A 61 -0.63 -5.64 0.28
N LEU A 62 0.24 -5.22 1.20
CA LEU A 62 1.68 -5.46 1.09
C LEU A 62 2.03 -6.95 1.10
N ARG A 63 1.36 -7.77 1.93
CA ARG A 63 1.52 -9.23 1.91
C ARG A 63 1.19 -9.81 0.54
N HIS A 64 0.04 -9.44 -0.02
CA HIS A 64 -0.37 -9.88 -1.35
C HIS A 64 0.58 -9.40 -2.45
N TYR A 65 1.05 -8.15 -2.36
CA TYR A 65 2.02 -7.60 -3.28
C TYR A 65 3.35 -8.38 -3.28
N LEU A 66 3.81 -8.83 -2.10
CA LEU A 66 4.98 -9.70 -1.96
C LEU A 66 4.73 -11.14 -2.44
N GLY A 67 3.49 -11.50 -2.79
CA GLY A 67 3.12 -12.86 -3.20
C GLY A 67 3.17 -13.89 -2.05
N LEU A 68 3.13 -13.44 -0.80
CA LEU A 68 3.29 -14.31 0.37
C LEU A 68 1.93 -14.89 0.81
N THR A 69 1.91 -16.20 1.07
CA THR A 69 0.85 -16.83 1.85
C THR A 69 0.87 -16.31 3.29
N TYR A 70 -0.21 -16.54 4.06
CA TYR A 70 -0.22 -16.18 5.48
C TYR A 70 0.92 -16.86 6.24
N THR A 71 1.18 -18.14 5.99
CA THR A 71 2.26 -18.89 6.64
C THR A 71 3.63 -18.28 6.36
N GLU A 72 3.95 -18.00 5.09
CA GLU A 72 5.22 -17.38 4.71
C GLU A 72 5.37 -15.97 5.27
N PHE A 73 4.26 -15.23 5.32
CA PHE A 73 4.23 -13.90 5.93
C PHE A 73 4.52 -13.95 7.43
N TYR A 74 3.90 -14.87 8.18
CA TYR A 74 4.22 -15.06 9.60
C TYR A 74 5.67 -15.51 9.81
N GLN A 75 6.20 -16.38 8.95
CA GLN A 75 7.60 -16.79 8.99
C GLN A 75 8.57 -15.63 8.69
N LEU A 76 8.16 -14.67 7.85
CA LEU A 76 8.93 -13.45 7.59
C LEU A 76 8.97 -12.53 8.82
N LEU A 77 7.83 -12.38 9.50
CA LEU A 77 7.66 -11.40 10.59
C LEU A 77 8.10 -11.92 11.96
N SER A 78 7.96 -13.21 12.20
CA SER A 78 8.35 -13.89 13.41
C SER A 78 9.61 -14.69 13.13
N ARG A 79 10.64 -14.57 13.95
CA ARG A 79 11.83 -15.44 13.90
C ARG A 79 11.47 -16.89 14.33
N GLY A 80 10.55 -17.55 13.63
CA GLY A 80 10.20 -18.96 13.84
C GLY A 80 9.03 -19.27 14.78
N SER A 81 8.33 -18.30 15.36
CA SER A 81 7.15 -18.57 16.20
C SER A 81 5.86 -18.03 15.58
N VAL A 82 5.02 -18.95 15.11
CA VAL A 82 3.66 -18.69 14.61
C VAL A 82 2.72 -18.59 15.81
N ASP A 83 2.91 -17.58 16.65
CA ASP A 83 2.01 -17.36 17.78
C ASP A 83 1.01 -16.26 17.41
N ASN A 84 -0.12 -16.75 16.90
CA ASN A 84 -1.42 -16.11 16.75
C ASN A 84 -1.78 -15.55 15.35
N PRO A 85 -2.47 -16.34 14.50
CA PRO A 85 -2.97 -15.89 13.21
C PRO A 85 -4.12 -14.86 13.28
N GLU A 86 -4.61 -14.54 14.48
CA GLU A 86 -5.77 -13.65 14.73
C GLU A 86 -5.39 -12.15 14.83
N ILE A 87 -4.10 -11.80 14.77
CA ILE A 87 -3.56 -10.42 14.94
C ILE A 87 -3.96 -9.45 13.81
N PHE A 88 -4.60 -9.94 12.73
CA PHE A 88 -5.12 -9.10 11.64
C PHE A 88 -6.64 -8.96 11.72
N ASP A 89 -7.15 -8.45 12.84
CA ASP A 89 -8.52 -7.96 12.87
C ASP A 89 -8.63 -6.67 12.03
N LYS A 90 -9.38 -6.77 10.93
CA LYS A 90 -9.63 -5.67 9.98
C LYS A 90 -10.43 -4.52 10.60
N SER A 91 -11.00 -4.70 11.79
CA SER A 91 -11.96 -3.77 12.40
C SER A 91 -11.36 -2.61 13.19
N HIS A 92 -10.07 -2.63 13.56
CA HIS A 92 -9.49 -1.67 14.51
C HIS A 92 -8.57 -0.58 13.92
N GLY A 93 -8.50 -0.44 12.59
CA GLY A 93 -7.81 0.68 11.92
C GLY A 93 -6.28 0.72 12.05
N ARG A 94 -5.68 0.01 13.01
CA ARG A 94 -4.24 -0.17 13.20
C ARG A 94 -3.89 -1.65 13.07
N SER A 95 -2.81 -1.98 12.37
CA SER A 95 -2.29 -3.34 12.44
C SER A 95 -1.66 -3.59 13.82
N GLU A 96 -1.92 -4.73 14.44
CA GLU A 96 -1.30 -5.14 15.70
C GLU A 96 0.15 -5.65 15.49
N LEU A 97 0.79 -5.25 14.39
CA LEU A 97 2.18 -5.60 14.11
C LEU A 97 3.10 -5.04 15.20
N LEU A 98 4.05 -5.86 15.63
CA LEU A 98 5.20 -5.36 16.36
C LEU A 98 6.00 -4.40 15.46
N GLU A 99 6.56 -3.36 16.07
CA GLU A 99 7.32 -2.33 15.34
C GLU A 99 8.43 -2.95 14.47
N THR A 100 9.14 -3.94 15.01
CA THR A 100 10.21 -4.66 14.28
C THR A 100 9.68 -5.41 13.08
N SER A 101 8.49 -6.00 13.19
CA SER A 101 7.84 -6.75 12.11
C SER A 101 7.37 -5.80 11.01
N GLU A 102 6.84 -4.63 11.35
CA GLU A 102 6.49 -3.61 10.37
C GLU A 102 7.72 -3.07 9.63
N VAL A 103 8.85 -2.84 10.33
CA VAL A 103 10.12 -2.45 9.68
C VAL A 103 10.58 -3.51 8.68
N LEU A 104 10.50 -4.80 9.04
CA LEU A 104 10.87 -5.90 8.14
C LEU A 104 9.97 -5.94 6.90
N LEU A 105 8.66 -5.81 7.09
CA LEU A 105 7.70 -5.77 6.00
C LEU A 105 7.98 -4.62 5.03
N ARG A 106 8.08 -3.39 5.55
CA ARG A 106 8.34 -2.19 4.73
C ARG A 106 9.62 -2.35 3.93
N ARG A 107 10.72 -2.72 4.59
CA ARG A 107 12.01 -2.88 3.90
C ARG A 107 11.96 -4.00 2.86
N ARG A 108 11.27 -5.12 3.12
CA ARG A 108 11.09 -6.20 2.15
C ARG A 108 10.34 -5.74 0.91
N VAL A 109 9.29 -4.95 1.08
CA VAL A 109 8.55 -4.32 -0.04
C VAL A 109 9.45 -3.38 -0.82
N LEU A 110 10.21 -2.53 -0.13
CA LEU A 110 11.12 -1.56 -0.78
C LEU A 110 12.23 -2.22 -1.60
N MET A 111 12.68 -3.41 -1.18
CA MET A 111 13.58 -4.25 -1.99
C MET A 111 12.88 -4.79 -3.24
N GLN A 112 11.62 -5.22 -3.15
CA GLN A 112 10.87 -5.78 -4.28
C GLN A 112 10.50 -4.71 -5.32
N VAL A 113 10.15 -3.49 -4.90
CA VAL A 113 9.90 -2.36 -5.82
C VAL A 113 11.19 -1.80 -6.44
N GLN A 114 12.36 -2.35 -6.08
CA GLN A 114 13.69 -1.97 -6.59
C GLN A 114 13.99 -0.47 -6.41
N LEU A 115 13.76 0.05 -5.20
CA LEU A 115 14.08 1.44 -4.89
C LEU A 115 15.60 1.65 -4.85
N ASP A 116 16.09 2.70 -5.51
CA ASP A 116 17.54 3.03 -5.59
C ASP A 116 18.18 3.21 -4.21
N SER A 117 17.40 3.74 -3.26
CA SER A 117 17.81 3.93 -1.87
C SER A 117 16.67 3.48 -0.95
N ILE A 118 16.95 2.44 -0.17
CA ILE A 118 16.01 1.92 0.83
C ILE A 118 16.40 2.56 2.17
N PRO A 119 15.43 3.15 2.90
CA PRO A 119 15.69 3.65 4.24
C PRO A 119 16.36 2.59 5.13
N THR A 120 17.31 3.04 5.93
CA THR A 120 17.91 2.27 7.00
C THR A 120 16.86 1.80 7.98
N LYS A 121 17.23 0.84 8.83
CA LYS A 121 16.34 0.34 9.86
C LYS A 121 15.92 1.48 10.80
N GLU A 122 16.87 2.33 11.15
CA GLU A 122 16.72 3.48 12.05
C GLU A 122 15.79 4.54 11.45
N GLU A 123 15.95 4.86 10.16
CA GLU A 123 15.04 5.76 9.45
C GLU A 123 13.62 5.18 9.36
N THR A 124 13.50 3.87 9.12
CA THR A 124 12.18 3.21 9.07
C THR A 124 11.50 3.25 10.44
N PHE A 125 12.22 3.07 11.54
CA PHE A 125 11.67 3.26 12.88
C PHE A 125 11.21 4.71 13.13
N ALA A 126 12.01 5.69 12.70
CA ALA A 126 11.65 7.10 12.83
C ALA A 126 10.36 7.42 12.07
N MET A 127 10.20 6.90 10.84
CA MET A 127 8.98 7.03 10.05
C MET A 127 7.75 6.50 10.78
N ILE A 128 7.83 5.28 11.36
CA ILE A 128 6.72 4.65 12.08
C ILE A 128 6.30 5.48 13.31
N ARG A 129 7.27 6.02 14.05
CA ARG A 129 7.03 6.79 15.28
C ARG A 129 6.60 8.24 15.03
N GLY A 130 6.92 8.79 13.85
CA GLY A 130 6.84 10.22 13.56
C GLY A 130 5.44 10.77 13.34
N PHE A 131 4.45 9.95 12.99
CA PHE A 131 3.09 10.41 12.70
C PHE A 131 2.05 9.83 13.66
N ARG A 132 1.26 10.71 14.25
CA ARG A 132 0.12 10.39 15.12
C ARG A 132 -1.15 10.92 14.48
N GLY A 133 -1.76 10.12 13.62
CA GLY A 133 -3.00 10.46 12.94
C GLY A 133 -3.47 9.31 12.07
N ASN A 134 -4.70 9.41 11.57
CA ASN A 134 -5.13 8.54 10.49
C ASN A 134 -4.47 9.03 9.20
N PRO A 135 -3.77 8.17 8.46
CA PRO A 135 -3.20 8.58 7.19
C PRO A 135 -4.34 8.93 6.22
N PRO A 136 -4.16 9.95 5.37
CA PRO A 136 -5.14 10.29 4.35
C PRO A 136 -5.31 9.13 3.36
N THR A 137 -6.48 9.09 2.73
CA THR A 137 -6.73 8.16 1.62
C THR A 137 -5.72 8.41 0.51
N LEU A 138 -5.10 7.34 0.00
CA LEU A 138 -4.12 7.43 -1.07
C LEU A 138 -4.81 7.91 -2.36
N GLN A 139 -4.25 8.94 -2.98
CA GLN A 139 -4.69 9.46 -4.27
C GLN A 139 -3.58 9.28 -5.31
N ILE A 140 -3.96 8.80 -6.48
CA ILE A 140 -3.04 8.54 -7.59
C ILE A 140 -3.55 9.26 -8.82
N ASP A 141 -2.70 10.10 -9.40
CA ASP A 141 -2.92 10.68 -10.72
C ASP A 141 -2.92 9.55 -11.76
N ALA A 142 -4.09 9.32 -12.34
CA ALA A 142 -4.36 8.33 -13.37
C ALA A 142 -4.74 8.96 -14.71
N SER A 143 -4.53 10.28 -14.87
CA SER A 143 -4.75 10.99 -16.14
C SER A 143 -3.85 10.50 -17.28
N HIS A 144 -2.69 9.94 -16.92
CA HIS A 144 -1.71 9.36 -17.83
C HIS A 144 -1.41 7.92 -17.39
N PRO A 145 -2.12 6.90 -17.91
CA PRO A 145 -1.96 5.51 -17.47
C PRO A 145 -0.55 4.94 -17.70
N GLU A 146 0.23 5.56 -18.57
CA GLU A 146 1.65 5.28 -18.76
C GLU A 146 2.54 5.77 -17.62
N ASN A 147 2.05 6.68 -16.77
CA ASN A 147 2.82 7.45 -15.80
C ASN A 147 2.02 7.81 -14.54
N TYR A 148 1.51 6.80 -13.84
CA TYR A 148 0.90 7.00 -12.52
C TYR A 148 1.82 7.74 -11.55
N ARG A 149 1.24 8.66 -10.76
CA ARG A 149 1.94 9.42 -9.73
C ARG A 149 1.10 9.52 -8.46
N VAL A 150 1.73 9.45 -7.30
CA VAL A 150 1.03 9.74 -6.05
C VAL A 150 0.76 11.24 -5.98
N ILE A 151 -0.46 11.60 -5.62
CA ILE A 151 -0.84 12.98 -5.31
C ILE A 151 -0.70 13.11 -3.80
N GLU A 152 0.19 13.98 -3.33
CA GLU A 152 0.26 14.29 -1.90
C GLU A 152 -1.10 14.81 -1.45
N ALA A 153 -1.77 14.05 -0.59
CA ALA A 153 -3.01 14.50 0.02
C ALA A 153 -2.67 15.72 0.89
N VAL A 154 -3.19 16.89 0.51
CA VAL A 154 -3.13 18.09 1.34
C VAL A 154 -3.86 17.74 2.63
N ALA A 155 -3.14 17.73 3.75
CA ALA A 155 -3.75 17.55 5.06
C ALA A 155 -4.79 18.66 5.25
N ALA A 156 -6.07 18.27 5.35
CA ALA A 156 -7.16 19.17 5.68
C ALA A 156 -7.11 19.57 7.17
#